data_AF-A0A106PUP7-F1
#
_entry.id   AF-A0A106PUP7-F1
#
_cell.length_a   1.000
_cell.length_b   1.000
_cell.length_c   1.000
_cell.angle_alpha   90.00
_cell.angle_beta   90.00
_cell.angle_gamma   90.00
#
_symmetry.space_group_name_H-M   'P 1'
#
loop_
_entity.id
_entity.type
_entity.pdbx_description
1 polymer ?
#
loop_
_entity_poly.entity_id
_entity_poly.type
_entity_poly.pdbx_seq_one_letter_code
_entity_poly.pdbx_strand_id
1 'polypeptide(L)' 'MVKTQTQQEFLREAMQALGLTRAAFATRISVPEKTLNKWLAPANTGDYRNMPDVVWAYVREILVWDA' A
#
# COMPACT_ATOMS: atom_id res chain seq x y z
N MET A 1 22.16 -4.68 1.22
CA MET A 1 21.16 -5.78 1.28
C MET A 1 19.84 -5.19 0.84
N VAL A 2 19.21 -5.70 -0.22
CA VAL A 2 17.86 -5.25 -0.59
C VAL A 2 16.89 -5.86 0.42
N LYS A 3 16.19 -5.03 1.20
CA LYS A 3 15.14 -5.50 2.12
C LYS A 3 14.01 -6.07 1.29
N THR A 4 13.73 -7.37 1.38
CA THR A 4 12.49 -7.94 0.81
C THR A 4 11.34 -7.52 1.70
N GLN A 5 10.68 -6.43 1.33
CA GLN A 5 9.55 -5.87 2.06
C GLN A 5 8.24 -6.49 1.60
N THR A 6 7.35 -6.84 2.53
CA THR A 6 5.99 -7.30 2.22
C THR A 6 5.11 -6.14 1.75
N GLN A 7 4.04 -6.41 0.99
CA GLN A 7 3.09 -5.36 0.59
C GLN A 7 2.46 -4.65 1.78
N GLN A 8 2.24 -5.35 2.88
CA GLN A 8 1.63 -4.79 4.07
C GLN A 8 2.57 -3.81 4.78
N GLU A 9 3.85 -4.16 4.91
CA GLU A 9 4.87 -3.25 5.45
C GLU A 9 5.00 -2.03 4.55
N PHE A 10 5.14 -2.22 3.24
CA PHE A 10 5.27 -1.14 2.27
C PHE A 10 4.11 -0.15 2.34
N LEU A 11 2.86 -0.64 2.33
CA LEU A 11 1.67 0.22 2.39
C LEU A 11 1.55 0.95 3.73
N ARG A 12 1.94 0.32 4.85
CA ARG A 12 1.91 0.96 6.17
C ARG A 12 2.97 2.05 6.30
N GLU A 13 4.19 1.78 5.84
CA GLU A 13 5.27 2.76 5.80
C GLU A 13 4.88 3.93 4.89
N ALA A 14 4.30 3.68 3.71
CA ALA A 14 3.82 4.73 2.81
C ALA A 14 2.73 5.62 3.44
N MET A 15 1.74 5.02 4.11
CA MET A 15 0.71 5.78 4.84
C MET A 15 1.31 6.65 5.94
N GLN A 16 2.30 6.12 6.69
CA GLN A 16 2.97 6.89 7.73
C GLN A 16 3.80 8.05 7.16
N ALA A 17 4.57 7.80 6.09
CA ALA A 17 5.39 8.83 5.45
C ALA A 17 4.54 10.00 4.95
N LEU A 18 3.39 9.71 4.34
CA LEU A 18 2.48 10.74 3.82
C LEU A 18 1.55 11.34 4.88
N GLY A 19 1.57 10.85 6.12
CA GLY A 19 0.65 11.27 7.18
C GLY A 19 -0.83 11.00 6.86
N LEU A 20 -1.12 10.00 6.02
CA LEU A 20 -2.47 9.73 5.53
C LEU A 20 -3.15 8.61 6.33
N THR A 21 -4.44 8.80 6.62
CA THR A 21 -5.30 7.70 7.08
C THR A 21 -5.47 6.68 5.97
N ARG A 22 -5.91 5.46 6.32
CA ARG A 22 -6.15 4.41 5.32
C ARG A 22 -7.13 4.82 4.21
N ALA A 23 -8.23 5.48 4.57
CA ALA A 23 -9.24 5.97 3.61
C ALA A 23 -8.68 7.08 2.70
N ALA A 24 -7.90 8.00 3.27
CA ALA A 24 -7.25 9.07 2.51
C ALA A 24 -6.18 8.51 1.56
N PHE A 25 -5.39 7.54 2.01
CA PHE A 25 -4.39 6.86 1.20
C PHE A 25 -5.02 6.06 0.05
N ALA A 26 -6.10 5.31 0.32
CA ALA A 26 -6.85 4.60 -0.72
C ALA A 26 -7.34 5.56 -1.82
N THR A 27 -7.87 6.72 -1.42
CA THR A 27 -8.26 7.80 -2.34
C THR A 27 -7.06 8.33 -3.13
N ARG A 28 -5.94 8.61 -2.45
CA ARG A 28 -4.70 9.14 -3.06
C ARG A 28 -4.12 8.23 -4.13
N ILE A 29 -4.24 6.91 -3.95
CA ILE A 29 -3.78 5.91 -4.93
C ILE A 29 -4.90 5.43 -5.88
N SER A 30 -6.06 6.09 -5.83
CA SER A 30 -7.22 5.86 -6.70
C SER A 30 -7.78 4.43 -6.67
N VAL A 31 -7.87 3.83 -5.48
CA VAL A 31 -8.48 2.51 -5.28
C VAL A 31 -9.57 2.54 -4.20
N PRO A 32 -10.56 1.64 -4.25
CA PRO A 32 -11.50 1.48 -3.16
C PRO A 32 -10.77 1.08 -1.87
N GLU A 33 -11.18 1.64 -0.72
CA GLU A 33 -10.59 1.29 0.59
C GLU A 33 -10.69 -0.22 0.89
N LYS A 34 -11.77 -0.88 0.44
CA LYS A 34 -11.91 -2.34 0.55
C LYS A 34 -10.82 -3.10 -0.20
N THR A 35 -10.35 -2.59 -1.34
CA THR A 35 -9.24 -3.18 -2.10
C THR A 35 -7.94 -3.04 -1.32
N LEU A 36 -7.66 -1.85 -0.78
CA LEU A 36 -6.51 -1.62 0.10
C LEU A 36 -6.55 -2.54 1.34
N ASN A 37 -7.73 -2.75 1.93
CA ASN A 37 -7.90 -3.67 3.07
C ASN A 37 -7.51 -5.11 2.72
N LYS A 38 -7.85 -5.59 1.52
CA LYS A 38 -7.44 -6.92 1.05
C LYS A 38 -5.93 -7.03 0.85
N TRP A 39 -5.28 -5.94 0.43
CA TRP A 39 -3.82 -5.90 0.34
C TRP A 39 -3.15 -5.86 1.71
N LEU A 40 -3.78 -5.22 2.69
CA LEU A 40 -3.29 -5.13 4.07
C LEU A 40 -3.62 -6.35 4.93
N ALA A 41 -4.47 -7.27 4.45
CA ALA A 41 -4.86 -8.47 5.17
C ALA A 41 -3.64 -9.39 5.42
N PRO A 42 -3.65 -10.19 6.50
CA PRO A 42 -2.59 -11.17 6.74
C PRO A 42 -2.54 -12.21 5.61
N ALA A 43 -1.34 -12.58 5.16
CA ALA A 43 -1.16 -13.43 3.98
C ALA A 43 -1.76 -14.85 4.10
N ASN A 44 -2.05 -15.30 5.32
CA ASN A 44 -2.63 -16.61 5.62
C ASN A 44 -4.17 -16.61 5.67
N THR A 45 -4.84 -15.55 5.23
CA THR A 45 -6.32 -15.47 5.24
C THR A 45 -6.92 -15.45 3.83
N GLY A 46 -8.18 -15.87 3.71
CA GLY A 46 -8.92 -15.85 2.44
C GLY A 46 -9.21 -14.44 1.91
N ASP A 47 -9.03 -13.40 2.73
CA ASP A 47 -9.20 -12.00 2.35
C ASP A 47 -7.96 -11.42 1.66
N TYR A 48 -6.80 -12.06 1.84
CA TYR A 48 -5.55 -11.60 1.26
C TYR A 48 -5.61 -11.59 -0.27
N ARG A 49 -5.18 -10.49 -0.87
CA ARG A 49 -4.97 -10.38 -2.32
C ARG A 49 -3.59 -9.79 -2.55
N ASN A 50 -2.88 -10.34 -3.53
CA ASN A 50 -1.61 -9.75 -3.98
C ASN A 50 -1.88 -8.37 -4.60
N MET A 51 -1.07 -7.41 -4.21
CA MET A 51 -1.08 -6.09 -4.79
C MET A 51 -0.41 -6.14 -6.18
N PRO A 52 -1.04 -5.61 -7.25
CA PRO A 52 -0.45 -5.58 -8.58
C PRO A 52 0.84 -4.75 -8.64
N ASP A 53 1.81 -5.16 -9.47
CA ASP A 53 3.11 -4.49 -9.62
C ASP A 53 3.01 -3.01 -10.03
N VAL A 54 1.99 -2.66 -10.81
CA VAL A 54 1.74 -1.26 -11.20
C VAL A 54 1.41 -0.38 -9.99
N VAL A 55 0.73 -0.92 -8.97
CA VAL A 55 0.40 -0.19 -7.75
C VAL A 55 1.64 0.01 -6.88
N TRP A 56 2.51 -1.01 -6.82
CA TRP A 56 3.82 -0.88 -6.18
C TRP A 56 4.64 0.26 -6.78
N ALA A 57 4.73 0.30 -8.12
CA ALA A 57 5.45 1.36 -8.81
C ALA A 57 4.80 2.73 -8.56
N TYR A 58 3.48 2.81 -8.67
CA TYR A 58 2.76 4.07 -8.49
C TYR A 58 2.93 4.65 -7.08
N VAL A 59 2.83 3.83 -6.03
CA VAL A 59 3.06 4.30 -4.65
C VAL A 59 4.50 4.74 -4.43
N ARG A 60 5.48 4.05 -5.03
CA ARG A 60 6.88 4.50 -4.97
C ARG A 60 7.07 5.87 -5.60
N GLU A 61 6.46 6.11 -6.76
CA GLU A 61 6.51 7.43 -7.40
C GLU A 61 5.89 8.50 -6.49
N ILE A 62 4.71 8.25 -5.89
CA ILE A 62 4.10 9.19 -4.94
C ILE A 62 5.07 9.53 -3.80
N LEU A 63 5.74 8.54 -3.21
CA LEU A 63 6.68 8.77 -2.12
C LEU A 63 7.95 9.54 -2.55
N VAL A 64 8.35 9.46 -3.82
CA VAL A 64 9.49 10.23 -4.32
C VAL A 64 9.14 11.72 -4.42
N TRP A 65 7.89 12.06 -4.73
CA TRP A 65 7.48 13.43 -5.02
C TRP A 65 6.77 14.14 -3.86
N ASP A 66 6.10 13.40 -2.97
CA ASP A 66 5.19 13.96 -1.95
C ASP A 66 5.60 13.67 -0.49
N ALA A 67 6.62 12.83 -0.24
CA ALA A 67 7.02 12.44 1.11
C ALA A 67 8.03 13.40 1.76
#